data_AF-A0A4U9VY62-F1
#
_entry.id   AF-A0A4U9VY62-F1
#
_cell.length_a   1.000
_cell.length_b   1.000
_cell.length_c   1.000
_cell.angle_alpha   90.00
_cell.angle_beta   90.00
_cell.angle_gamma   90.00
#
_symmetry.space_group_name_H-M   'P 1'
#
loop_
_entity.id
_entity.type
_entity.pdbx_description
1 polymer ?
#
loop_
_entity_poly.entity_id
_entity_poly.type
_entity_poly.pdbx_seq_one_letter_code
_entity_poly.pdbx_strand_id
1 'polypeptide(L)'
;MKHFILSLLHLATMVGPIYAQHKQKITVRHDKLHKSVTVEADGQPFTALIYPDDLEKPTLFPIHAANGEVITRGYPLMSRANEPTDHPHHVGLWMNYESVNGLDFWNNSSAIPPDKNNKYGWIKTTAINEAKGGDTGLINYTANWCDIKQQVLLKESTTLVFQSTGRVRTIDRTTILTAQQPVSFTDVKDGLLGLRVAHELELPSDEERQFTDTHGVVSKEQS
;
A
#
# COMPACT_ATOMS: atom_id res chain seq x y z
N MET A 1 -31.28 49.41 52.19
CA MET A 1 -31.24 49.32 50.71
C MET A 1 -30.07 48.44 50.31
N LYS A 2 -30.32 47.55 49.34
CA LYS A 2 -29.58 46.37 48.88
C LYS A 2 -28.03 46.46 48.89
N HIS A 3 -27.37 45.45 49.48
CA HIS A 3 -25.95 45.15 49.25
C HIS A 3 -25.82 44.30 47.99
N PHE A 4 -25.04 44.77 47.01
CA PHE A 4 -24.69 44.04 45.78
C PHE A 4 -23.38 43.29 46.02
N ILE A 5 -23.42 41.96 46.03
CA ILE A 5 -22.22 41.12 46.04
C ILE A 5 -21.86 40.84 44.58
N LEU A 6 -20.78 41.48 44.10
CA LEU A 6 -20.21 41.19 42.79
C LEU A 6 -19.38 39.91 42.89
N SER A 7 -19.94 38.80 42.40
CA SER A 7 -19.21 37.53 42.32
C SER A 7 -18.37 37.52 41.03
N LEU A 8 -17.06 37.72 41.15
CA LEU A 8 -16.13 37.72 40.02
C LEU A 8 -15.82 36.27 39.61
N LEU A 9 -16.55 35.75 38.62
CA LEU A 9 -16.32 34.42 38.05
C LEU A 9 -15.03 34.44 37.22
N HIS A 10 -13.93 33.92 37.76
CA HIS A 10 -12.68 33.75 37.01
C HIS A 10 -12.83 32.54 36.08
N LEU A 11 -13.10 32.81 34.80
CA LEU A 11 -13.02 31.79 33.75
C LEU A 11 -11.54 31.54 33.43
N ALA A 12 -10.94 30.54 34.08
CA ALA A 12 -9.59 30.10 33.76
C ALA A 12 -9.61 29.36 32.41
N THR A 13 -9.26 30.05 31.34
CA THR A 13 -9.00 29.43 30.04
C THR A 13 -7.74 28.57 30.17
N MET A 14 -7.89 27.25 30.29
CA MET A 14 -6.78 26.32 30.15
C MET A 14 -6.33 26.33 28.68
N VAL A 15 -5.36 27.18 28.38
CA VAL A 15 -4.58 27.07 27.14
C VAL A 15 -3.63 25.89 27.33
N GLY A 16 -4.05 24.71 26.90
CA GLY A 16 -3.17 23.55 26.86
C GLY A 16 -2.01 23.79 25.89
N PRO A 17 -0.80 23.29 26.18
CA PRO A 17 0.33 23.42 25.26
C PRO A 17 -0.01 22.76 23.92
N ILE A 18 0.02 23.55 22.85
CA ILE A 18 0.00 23.04 21.48
C ILE A 18 1.38 22.44 21.23
N TYR A 19 1.52 21.14 21.45
CA TYR A 19 2.71 20.43 21.01
C TYR A 19 2.68 20.37 19.48
N ALA A 20 3.59 21.13 18.84
CA ALA A 20 3.90 20.91 17.44
C ALA A 20 4.26 19.43 17.27
N GLN A 21 3.54 18.71 16.41
CA GLN A 21 3.80 17.30 16.18
C GLN A 21 5.24 17.12 15.71
N HIS A 22 5.99 16.26 16.39
CA HIS A 22 7.41 16.03 16.10
C HIS A 22 7.57 15.33 14.74
N LYS A 23 8.31 15.95 13.84
CA LYS A 23 8.68 15.34 12.55
C LYS A 23 9.73 14.25 12.79
N GLN A 24 9.43 13.05 12.34
CA GLN A 24 10.28 11.88 12.55
C GLN A 24 11.22 11.70 11.37
N LYS A 25 12.43 11.23 11.63
CA LYS A 25 13.44 11.00 10.59
C LYS A 25 13.14 9.70 9.85
N ILE A 26 13.16 9.77 8.53
CA ILE A 26 12.91 8.63 7.66
C ILE A 26 14.23 7.98 7.26
N THR A 27 14.34 6.68 7.45
CA THR A 27 15.43 5.87 6.92
C THR A 27 14.91 5.05 5.76
N VAL A 28 15.66 5.03 4.65
CA VAL A 28 15.34 4.24 3.45
C VAL A 28 16.54 3.36 3.13
N ARG A 29 16.33 2.06 2.94
CA ARG A 29 17.39 1.10 2.61
C ARG A 29 16.98 0.23 1.43
N HIS A 30 17.87 0.11 0.45
CA HIS A 30 17.64 -0.73 -0.72
C HIS A 30 18.32 -2.09 -0.54
N ASP A 31 17.52 -3.14 -0.47
CA ASP A 31 17.99 -4.53 -0.53
C ASP A 31 17.82 -5.07 -1.95
N LYS A 32 18.92 -5.07 -2.70
CA LYS A 32 18.95 -5.56 -4.08
C LYS A 32 18.76 -7.07 -4.17
N LEU A 33 19.23 -7.82 -3.17
CA LEU A 33 19.18 -9.28 -3.18
C LEU A 33 17.74 -9.76 -3.02
N HIS A 34 17.03 -9.19 -2.06
CA HIS A 34 15.63 -9.54 -1.77
C HIS A 34 14.62 -8.67 -2.53
N LYS A 35 15.09 -7.83 -3.48
CA LYS A 35 14.26 -6.97 -4.32
C LYS A 35 13.23 -6.16 -3.52
N SER A 36 13.73 -5.44 -2.51
CA SER A 36 12.90 -4.59 -1.67
C SER A 36 13.60 -3.28 -1.28
N VAL A 37 12.82 -2.25 -0.96
CA VAL A 37 13.30 -1.00 -0.39
C VAL A 37 12.53 -0.71 0.89
N THR A 38 13.17 -0.83 2.05
CA THR A 38 12.54 -0.64 3.36
C THR A 38 12.51 0.83 3.75
N VAL A 39 11.45 1.22 4.44
CA VAL A 39 11.22 2.56 4.99
C VAL A 39 10.91 2.45 6.47
N GLU A 40 11.61 3.23 7.29
CA GLU A 40 11.44 3.30 8.73
C GLU A 40 11.28 4.76 9.16
N ALA A 41 10.49 5.01 10.21
CA ALA A 41 10.36 6.32 10.86
C ALA A 41 10.93 6.25 12.28
N ASP A 42 11.98 7.02 12.58
CA ASP A 42 12.78 6.96 13.82
C ASP A 42 13.19 5.52 14.19
N GLY A 43 13.54 4.72 13.19
CA GLY A 43 13.95 3.31 13.35
C GLY A 43 12.79 2.33 13.57
N GLN A 44 11.53 2.80 13.57
CA GLN A 44 10.35 1.94 13.63
C GLN A 44 9.85 1.61 12.22
N PRO A 45 9.33 0.40 11.97
CA PRO A 45 8.79 0.01 10.66
C PRO A 45 7.73 1.00 10.15
N PHE A 46 7.89 1.45 8.91
CA PHE A 46 6.86 2.20 8.18
C PHE A 46 6.26 1.30 7.09
N THR A 47 7.05 0.95 6.08
CA THR A 47 6.63 0.04 4.99
C THR A 47 7.85 -0.42 4.21
N ALA A 48 7.67 -1.32 3.23
CA ALA A 48 8.68 -1.57 2.20
C ALA A 48 8.04 -1.55 0.80
N LEU A 49 8.77 -1.04 -0.21
CA LEU A 49 8.46 -1.32 -1.61
C LEU A 49 9.04 -2.69 -1.96
N ILE A 50 8.18 -3.67 -2.23
CA ILE A 50 8.59 -5.01 -2.65
C ILE A 50 8.33 -5.18 -4.15
N TYR A 51 9.26 -5.84 -4.84
CA TYR A 51 9.18 -6.10 -6.28
C TYR A 51 9.92 -7.40 -6.69
N PRO A 52 9.70 -8.53 -5.98
CA PRO A 52 10.29 -9.80 -6.37
C PRO A 52 9.72 -10.29 -7.72
N ASP A 53 10.41 -11.22 -8.39
CA ASP A 53 10.04 -11.64 -9.76
C ASP A 53 8.71 -12.39 -9.82
N ASP A 54 8.33 -13.04 -8.72
CA ASP A 54 7.08 -13.78 -8.54
C ASP A 54 5.88 -12.89 -8.15
N LEU A 55 6.11 -11.57 -8.00
CA LEU A 55 5.05 -10.60 -7.80
C LEU A 55 4.72 -9.86 -9.11
N GLU A 56 3.44 -9.74 -9.42
CA GLU A 56 2.98 -9.24 -10.72
C GLU A 56 2.94 -7.71 -10.84
N LYS A 57 3.20 -7.01 -9.74
CA LYS A 57 3.29 -5.56 -9.65
C LYS A 57 4.07 -5.14 -8.41
N PRO A 58 4.89 -4.07 -8.46
CA PRO A 58 5.49 -3.51 -7.27
C PRO A 58 4.41 -3.00 -6.31
N THR A 59 4.57 -3.25 -5.02
CA THR A 59 3.60 -2.84 -3.99
C THR A 59 4.29 -2.39 -2.71
N LEU A 60 3.62 -1.56 -1.92
CA LEU A 60 4.04 -1.24 -0.56
C LEU A 60 3.42 -2.22 0.43
N PHE A 61 4.25 -3.00 1.10
CA PHE A 61 3.81 -4.04 2.02
C PHE A 61 4.90 -4.44 3.05
N PRO A 62 4.52 -4.77 4.30
CA PRO A 62 3.29 -4.35 4.98
C PRO A 62 3.33 -2.84 5.26
N ILE A 63 2.18 -2.20 5.44
CA ILE A 63 2.13 -0.81 5.93
C ILE A 63 1.78 -0.82 7.41
N HIS A 64 2.59 -0.11 8.21
CA HIS A 64 2.35 0.09 9.62
C HIS A 64 1.77 1.50 9.88
N ALA A 65 0.91 1.62 10.89
CA ALA A 65 0.49 2.89 11.48
C ALA A 65 1.56 3.41 12.47
N ALA A 66 1.42 4.65 12.92
CA ALA A 66 2.42 5.30 13.81
C ALA A 66 2.58 4.61 15.18
N ASN A 67 1.56 3.89 15.65
CA ASN A 67 1.59 3.07 16.85
C ASN A 67 2.16 1.65 16.61
N GLY A 68 2.57 1.32 15.37
CA GLY A 68 3.15 0.03 15.01
C GLY A 68 2.16 -1.00 14.49
N GLU A 69 0.84 -0.77 14.59
CA GLU A 69 -0.19 -1.67 14.07
C GLU A 69 -0.06 -1.82 12.55
N VAL A 70 -0.23 -3.04 12.04
CA VAL A 70 -0.20 -3.31 10.61
C VAL A 70 -1.59 -3.04 10.03
N ILE A 71 -1.69 -2.16 9.04
CA ILE A 71 -2.97 -1.77 8.44
C ILE A 71 -3.30 -2.52 7.14
N THR A 72 -2.34 -3.26 6.57
CA THR A 72 -2.53 -4.05 5.34
C THR A 72 -2.79 -5.51 5.67
N ARG A 73 -3.64 -6.20 4.90
CA ARG A 73 -3.90 -7.65 5.03
C ARG A 73 -2.64 -8.47 4.78
N GLY A 74 -2.43 -9.53 5.56
CA GLY A 74 -1.25 -10.39 5.46
C GLY A 74 -1.29 -11.33 4.26
N TYR A 75 -2.44 -11.93 3.96
CA TYR A 75 -2.60 -12.82 2.81
C TYR A 75 -2.30 -12.11 1.47
N PRO A 76 -1.59 -12.75 0.52
CA PRO A 76 -1.02 -14.10 0.58
C PRO A 76 0.43 -14.16 1.08
N LEU A 77 1.09 -13.02 1.34
CA LEU A 77 2.54 -12.97 1.58
C LEU A 77 2.94 -13.30 3.02
N MET A 78 2.14 -12.87 3.99
CA MET A 78 2.34 -13.09 5.42
C MET A 78 0.98 -13.38 6.07
N SER A 79 0.31 -14.44 5.61
CA SER A 79 -1.02 -14.84 6.10
C SER A 79 -1.06 -14.93 7.62
N ARG A 80 -2.09 -14.34 8.22
CA ARG A 80 -2.31 -14.36 9.67
C ARG A 80 -3.59 -15.13 10.01
N ALA A 81 -3.66 -15.60 11.25
CA ALA A 81 -4.88 -16.19 11.77
C ALA A 81 -6.04 -15.19 11.67
N ASN A 82 -7.24 -15.69 11.35
CA ASN A 82 -8.48 -14.93 11.19
C ASN A 82 -8.45 -13.89 10.05
N GLU A 83 -7.55 -14.04 9.08
CA GLU A 83 -7.62 -13.27 7.83
C GLU A 83 -8.27 -14.09 6.72
N PRO A 84 -9.14 -13.46 5.91
CA PRO A 84 -9.63 -14.06 4.69
C PRO A 84 -8.49 -14.40 3.70
N THR A 85 -8.59 -15.54 3.04
CA THR A 85 -7.66 -16.01 1.99
C THR A 85 -8.19 -15.75 0.58
N ASP A 86 -8.94 -14.66 0.43
CA ASP A 86 -9.56 -14.23 -0.83
C ASP A 86 -8.66 -13.24 -1.59
N HIS A 87 -8.90 -13.10 -2.90
CA HIS A 87 -8.25 -12.11 -3.75
C HIS A 87 -6.71 -12.07 -3.62
N PRO A 88 -5.97 -13.16 -3.96
CA PRO A 88 -4.51 -13.23 -3.82
C PRO A 88 -3.73 -12.17 -4.64
N HIS A 89 -4.42 -11.48 -5.57
CA HIS A 89 -3.86 -10.38 -6.35
C HIS A 89 -3.90 -9.02 -5.60
N HIS A 90 -4.64 -8.90 -4.50
CA HIS A 90 -4.71 -7.68 -3.68
C HIS A 90 -3.64 -7.71 -2.58
N VAL A 91 -2.52 -7.02 -2.81
CA VAL A 91 -1.38 -7.03 -1.89
C VAL A 91 -0.97 -5.61 -1.55
N GLY A 92 -1.06 -5.22 -0.28
CA GLY A 92 -0.53 -3.94 0.21
C GLY A 92 -1.20 -2.71 -0.42
N LEU A 93 -0.39 -1.69 -0.74
CA LEU A 93 -0.79 -0.53 -1.55
C LEU A 93 -0.11 -0.62 -2.92
N TRP A 94 -0.91 -0.76 -3.98
CA TRP A 94 -0.42 -0.92 -5.35
C TRP A 94 -1.08 0.09 -6.30
N MET A 95 -0.50 0.21 -7.50
CA MET A 95 -1.14 0.87 -8.63
C MET A 95 -1.08 -0.04 -9.86
N ASN A 96 -2.21 -0.19 -10.54
CA ASN A 96 -2.33 -0.86 -11.84
C ASN A 96 -3.65 -0.42 -12.50
N TYR A 97 -4.17 -1.16 -13.47
CA TYR A 97 -5.48 -0.93 -14.08
C TYR A 97 -6.06 -2.26 -14.53
N GLU A 98 -7.37 -2.44 -14.57
CA GLU A 98 -7.95 -3.71 -15.03
C GLU A 98 -7.63 -3.90 -16.52
N SER A 99 -8.22 -3.15 -17.44
CA SER A 99 -8.05 -3.39 -18.89
C SER A 99 -7.12 -2.37 -19.54
N VAL A 100 -5.90 -2.80 -19.91
CA VAL A 100 -4.95 -2.04 -20.73
C VAL A 100 -4.71 -2.79 -22.03
N ASN A 101 -5.16 -2.23 -23.16
CA ASN A 101 -5.17 -2.92 -24.46
C ASN A 101 -5.85 -4.32 -24.41
N GLY A 102 -6.87 -4.46 -23.57
CA GLY A 102 -7.62 -5.71 -23.38
C GLY A 102 -6.92 -6.77 -22.52
N LEU A 103 -5.77 -6.46 -21.92
CA LEU A 103 -5.10 -7.31 -20.94
C LEU A 103 -5.49 -6.89 -19.53
N ASP A 104 -5.71 -7.89 -18.67
CA ASP A 104 -6.01 -7.72 -17.26
C ASP A 104 -4.73 -7.58 -16.42
N PHE A 105 -4.44 -6.39 -15.87
CA PHE A 105 -3.34 -6.20 -14.91
C PHE A 105 -3.83 -6.25 -13.45
N TRP A 106 -5.14 -6.16 -13.21
CA TRP A 106 -5.73 -6.08 -11.88
C TRP A 106 -5.81 -7.45 -11.20
N ASN A 107 -6.42 -8.42 -11.88
CA ASN A 107 -6.69 -9.74 -11.33
C ASN A 107 -5.52 -10.72 -11.48
N ASN A 108 -4.34 -10.23 -11.88
CA ASN A 108 -3.16 -11.05 -12.10
C ASN A 108 -2.48 -11.44 -10.78
N SER A 109 -2.21 -12.73 -10.62
CA SER A 109 -1.50 -13.33 -9.48
C SER A 109 -0.91 -14.68 -9.85
N SER A 110 -0.04 -15.20 -8.98
CA SER A 110 0.51 -16.56 -9.07
C SER A 110 -0.54 -17.67 -9.03
N ALA A 111 -1.79 -17.36 -8.66
CA ALA A 111 -2.91 -18.31 -8.67
C ALA A 111 -3.52 -18.53 -10.07
N ILE A 112 -3.14 -17.72 -11.07
CA ILE A 112 -3.65 -17.87 -12.45
C ILE A 112 -3.03 -19.12 -13.09
N PRO A 113 -3.86 -20.04 -13.64
CA PRO A 113 -3.36 -21.18 -14.39
C PRO A 113 -2.53 -20.77 -15.62
N PRO A 114 -1.41 -21.46 -15.93
CA PRO A 114 -0.52 -21.08 -17.03
C PRO A 114 -1.20 -20.94 -18.39
N ASP A 115 -2.25 -21.74 -18.67
CA ASP A 115 -3.03 -21.72 -19.90
C ASP A 115 -3.92 -20.47 -20.05
N LYS A 116 -4.13 -19.72 -18.97
CA LYS A 116 -4.92 -18.46 -18.95
C LYS A 116 -4.06 -17.20 -18.92
N ASN A 117 -2.73 -17.33 -18.80
CA ASN A 117 -1.83 -16.18 -18.67
C ASN A 117 -1.96 -15.19 -19.84
N ASN A 118 -2.31 -15.65 -21.03
CA ASN A 118 -2.45 -14.82 -22.24
C ASN A 118 -3.48 -13.68 -22.14
N LYS A 119 -4.33 -13.67 -21.12
CA LYS A 119 -5.30 -12.61 -20.84
C LYS A 119 -4.76 -11.51 -19.92
N TYR A 120 -3.57 -11.69 -19.35
CA TYR A 120 -3.05 -10.83 -18.29
C TYR A 120 -1.81 -10.07 -18.74
N GLY A 121 -1.54 -8.95 -18.07
CA GLY A 121 -0.30 -8.19 -18.18
C GLY A 121 0.39 -8.06 -16.82
N TRP A 122 1.68 -7.74 -16.84
CA TRP A 122 2.49 -7.57 -15.62
C TRP A 122 3.19 -6.23 -15.57
N ILE A 123 3.41 -5.74 -14.34
CA ILE A 123 4.21 -4.55 -14.07
C ILE A 123 5.48 -5.01 -13.39
N LYS A 124 6.61 -4.96 -14.09
CA LYS A 124 7.90 -5.40 -13.54
C LYS A 124 8.82 -4.21 -13.32
N THR A 125 9.26 -4.02 -12.09
CA THR A 125 10.25 -2.99 -11.74
C THR A 125 11.54 -3.25 -12.51
N THR A 126 12.00 -2.23 -13.23
CA THR A 126 13.22 -2.28 -14.03
C THR A 126 14.41 -1.71 -13.29
N ALA A 127 14.20 -0.70 -12.44
CA ALA A 127 15.25 -0.10 -11.63
C ALA A 127 14.68 0.62 -10.40
N ILE A 128 15.47 0.63 -9.32
CA ILE A 128 15.36 1.61 -8.25
C ILE A 128 16.39 2.69 -8.57
N ASN A 129 15.93 3.86 -8.98
CA ASN A 129 16.79 4.97 -9.41
C ASN A 129 17.29 5.78 -8.21
N GLU A 130 16.45 5.92 -7.18
CA GLU A 130 16.80 6.60 -5.94
C GLU A 130 16.13 5.93 -4.74
N ALA A 131 16.87 5.83 -3.63
CA ALA A 131 16.39 5.37 -2.33
C ALA A 131 17.11 6.21 -1.27
N LYS A 132 16.41 7.19 -0.70
CA LYS A 132 17.03 8.23 0.14
C LYS A 132 16.19 8.51 1.38
N GLY A 133 16.86 8.50 2.54
CA GLY A 133 16.28 8.93 3.82
C GLY A 133 16.64 10.38 4.17
N GLY A 134 16.10 10.87 5.28
CA GLY A 134 16.25 12.23 5.78
C GLY A 134 14.99 12.68 6.51
N ASP A 135 14.68 13.98 6.44
CA ASP A 135 13.42 14.51 6.98
C ASP A 135 12.20 13.97 6.20
N THR A 136 12.40 13.56 4.96
CA THR A 136 11.44 12.86 4.12
C THR A 136 12.14 11.67 3.49
N GLY A 137 11.46 10.53 3.39
CA GLY A 137 11.93 9.40 2.60
C GLY A 137 11.55 9.56 1.14
N LEU A 138 12.40 9.10 0.23
CA LEU A 138 12.18 9.13 -1.20
C LEU A 138 12.54 7.77 -1.80
N ILE A 139 11.64 7.23 -2.62
CA ILE A 139 11.93 6.12 -3.53
C ILE A 139 11.53 6.55 -4.93
N ASN A 140 12.47 6.54 -5.87
CA ASN A 140 12.18 6.67 -7.29
C ASN A 140 12.45 5.33 -7.97
N TYR A 141 11.49 4.80 -8.71
CA TYR A 141 11.63 3.57 -9.47
C TYR A 141 11.03 3.69 -10.86
N THR A 142 11.50 2.85 -11.76
CA THR A 142 10.89 2.63 -13.06
C THR A 142 10.35 1.21 -13.17
N ALA A 143 9.28 1.03 -13.92
CA ALA A 143 8.71 -0.28 -14.21
C ALA A 143 8.23 -0.34 -15.66
N ASN A 144 8.16 -1.55 -16.21
CA ASN A 144 7.53 -1.78 -17.52
C ASN A 144 6.20 -2.48 -17.31
N TRP A 145 5.17 -2.01 -18.01
CA TRP A 145 3.90 -2.71 -18.18
C TRP A 145 4.00 -3.54 -19.45
N CYS A 146 3.98 -4.85 -19.31
CA CYS A 146 4.24 -5.78 -20.39
C CYS A 146 3.07 -6.73 -20.64
N ASP A 147 2.96 -7.20 -21.88
CA ASP A 147 2.13 -8.35 -22.23
C ASP A 147 2.86 -9.69 -21.95
N ILE A 148 2.17 -10.80 -22.26
CA ILE A 148 2.72 -12.14 -22.09
C ILE A 148 3.95 -12.49 -22.94
N LYS A 149 4.21 -11.70 -23.99
CA LYS A 149 5.37 -11.86 -24.88
C LYS A 149 6.51 -10.92 -24.49
N GLN A 150 6.43 -10.28 -23.32
CA GLN A 150 7.36 -9.26 -22.82
C GLN A 150 7.40 -7.99 -23.67
N GLN A 151 6.40 -7.75 -24.52
CA GLN A 151 6.28 -6.50 -25.24
C GLN A 151 5.84 -5.40 -24.28
N VAL A 152 6.62 -4.32 -24.21
CA VAL A 152 6.32 -3.18 -23.35
C VAL A 152 5.19 -2.34 -23.96
N LEU A 153 4.11 -2.17 -23.21
CA LEU A 153 2.98 -1.29 -23.54
C LEU A 153 3.21 0.13 -22.99
N LEU A 154 3.59 0.21 -21.72
CA LEU A 154 3.86 1.45 -21.00
C LEU A 154 5.18 1.35 -20.25
N LYS A 155 5.89 2.47 -20.18
CA LYS A 155 6.96 2.68 -19.20
C LYS A 155 6.42 3.54 -18.07
N GLU A 156 6.65 3.08 -16.86
CA GLU A 156 6.31 3.79 -15.63
C GLU A 156 7.55 4.41 -15.02
N SER A 157 7.43 5.66 -14.56
CA SER A 157 8.37 6.30 -13.63
C SER A 157 7.56 6.79 -12.43
N THR A 158 7.90 6.29 -11.24
CA THR A 158 7.16 6.57 -10.02
C THR A 158 8.08 7.10 -8.95
N THR A 159 7.63 8.17 -8.29
CA THR A 159 8.22 8.72 -7.08
C THR A 159 7.28 8.50 -5.91
N LEU A 160 7.79 7.89 -4.84
CA LEU A 160 7.13 7.74 -3.55
C LEU A 160 7.83 8.63 -2.52
N VAL A 161 7.07 9.47 -1.82
CA VAL A 161 7.56 10.32 -0.73
C VAL A 161 6.93 9.87 0.58
N PHE A 162 7.77 9.68 1.58
CA PHE A 162 7.39 9.20 2.91
C PHE A 162 7.62 10.28 3.94
N GLN A 163 6.61 10.54 4.77
CA GLN A 163 6.71 11.47 5.89
C GLN A 163 6.04 10.88 7.12
N SER A 164 6.57 11.23 8.29
CA SER A 164 5.94 10.85 9.56
C SER A 164 6.06 12.02 10.54
N THR A 165 4.92 12.43 11.10
CA THR A 165 4.80 13.59 12.00
C THR A 165 3.84 13.24 13.13
N GLY A 166 4.37 13.05 14.34
CA GLY A 166 3.60 12.56 15.49
C GLY A 166 2.91 11.22 15.19
N ARG A 167 1.58 11.25 15.04
CA ARG A 167 0.76 10.06 14.74
C ARG A 167 0.37 9.91 13.27
N VAL A 168 0.79 10.86 12.43
CA VAL A 168 0.43 10.90 11.00
C VAL A 168 1.56 10.32 10.19
N ARG A 169 1.22 9.37 9.32
CA ARG A 169 2.11 8.81 8.29
C ARG A 169 1.53 9.18 6.92
N THR A 170 2.37 9.70 6.05
CA THR A 170 1.99 10.11 4.70
C THR A 170 2.82 9.35 3.67
N ILE A 171 2.13 8.83 2.65
CA ILE A 171 2.74 8.22 1.47
C ILE A 171 2.16 8.97 0.27
N ASP A 172 2.99 9.82 -0.34
CA ASP A 172 2.62 10.48 -1.59
C ASP A 172 3.18 9.68 -2.77
N ARG A 173 2.34 9.44 -3.77
CA ARG A 173 2.73 8.75 -5.01
C ARG A 173 2.49 9.67 -6.19
N THR A 174 3.55 9.89 -6.98
CA THR A 174 3.46 10.54 -8.28
C THR A 174 3.98 9.58 -9.35
N THR A 175 3.13 9.25 -10.31
CA THR A 175 3.44 8.29 -11.38
C THR A 175 3.27 8.93 -12.75
N ILE A 176 4.24 8.72 -13.62
CA ILE A 176 4.18 9.07 -15.04
C ILE A 176 4.15 7.76 -15.85
N LEU A 177 3.12 7.62 -16.69
CA LEU A 177 2.99 6.51 -17.64
C LEU A 177 3.26 7.03 -19.05
N THR A 178 4.25 6.43 -19.72
CA THR A 178 4.66 6.79 -21.09
C THR A 178 4.35 5.63 -22.03
N ALA A 179 3.37 5.84 -22.90
CA ALA A 179 2.98 4.87 -23.93
C ALA A 179 4.16 4.57 -24.88
N GLN A 180 4.43 3.28 -25.13
CA GLN A 180 5.43 2.82 -26.10
C GLN A 180 4.80 2.41 -27.45
N GLN A 181 3.48 2.45 -27.51
CA GLN A 181 2.61 2.16 -28.64
C GLN A 181 1.24 2.81 -28.37
N PRO A 182 0.26 2.76 -29.28
CA PRO A 182 -1.11 3.13 -28.92
C PRO A 182 -1.60 2.29 -27.74
N VAL A 183 -2.02 2.97 -26.66
CA VAL A 183 -2.52 2.33 -25.44
C VAL A 183 -3.92 2.86 -25.14
N SER A 184 -4.82 1.94 -24.84
CA SER A 184 -6.20 2.17 -24.43
C SER A 184 -6.40 1.71 -23.00
N PHE A 185 -7.05 2.57 -22.22
CA PHE A 185 -7.63 2.26 -20.92
C PHE A 185 -9.14 2.30 -21.12
N THR A 186 -9.79 1.14 -21.07
CA THR A 186 -11.25 1.07 -21.27
C THR A 186 -11.98 1.34 -19.96
N ASP A 187 -13.22 1.82 -20.04
CA ASP A 187 -14.07 1.94 -18.85
C ASP A 187 -14.31 0.54 -18.24
N VAL A 188 -13.92 0.38 -16.98
CA VAL A 188 -13.86 -0.88 -16.24
C VAL A 188 -14.05 -0.62 -14.76
N LYS A 189 -14.33 -1.69 -14.01
CA LYS A 189 -14.64 -1.61 -12.59
C LYS A 189 -13.41 -1.23 -11.76
N ASP A 190 -12.27 -1.86 -12.05
CA ASP A 190 -11.12 -1.82 -11.16
C ASP A 190 -9.91 -1.07 -11.78
N GLY A 191 -9.25 -0.20 -11.02
CA GLY A 191 -8.05 0.45 -11.52
C GLY A 191 -7.45 1.56 -10.66
N LEU A 192 -6.29 2.02 -11.13
CA LEU A 192 -5.41 2.98 -10.48
C LEU A 192 -4.92 2.47 -9.12
N LEU A 193 -5.24 3.16 -8.03
CA LEU A 193 -4.67 2.92 -6.72
C LEU A 193 -5.55 1.96 -5.91
N GLY A 194 -4.98 0.84 -5.46
CA GLY A 194 -5.63 -0.12 -4.58
C GLY A 194 -4.90 -0.28 -3.25
N LEU A 195 -5.65 -0.39 -2.16
CA LEU A 195 -5.14 -0.67 -0.81
C LEU A 195 -5.90 -1.86 -0.21
N ARG A 196 -5.20 -2.95 0.10
CA ARG A 196 -5.78 -4.10 0.78
C ARG A 196 -5.58 -3.97 2.28
N VAL A 197 -6.65 -3.60 2.98
CA VAL A 197 -6.61 -3.36 4.42
C VAL A 197 -6.74 -4.66 5.23
N ALA A 198 -6.18 -4.63 6.44
CA ALA A 198 -6.34 -5.69 7.44
C ALA A 198 -7.83 -5.99 7.70
N HIS A 199 -8.14 -7.19 8.17
CA HIS A 199 -9.52 -7.64 8.33
C HIS A 199 -10.33 -6.74 9.29
N GLU A 200 -9.68 -6.22 10.32
CA GLU A 200 -10.27 -5.32 11.33
C GLU A 200 -10.74 -3.97 10.76
N LEU A 201 -10.28 -3.62 9.55
CA LEU A 201 -10.67 -2.39 8.84
C LEU A 201 -11.69 -2.66 7.72
N GLU A 202 -12.12 -3.91 7.57
CA GLU A 202 -13.11 -4.32 6.57
C GLU A 202 -14.53 -3.99 7.03
N LEU A 203 -15.42 -3.71 6.07
CA LEU A 203 -16.84 -3.60 6.38
C LEU A 203 -17.40 -4.98 6.76
N PRO A 204 -18.32 -5.06 7.74
CA PRO A 204 -19.03 -6.29 8.04
C PRO A 204 -19.68 -6.87 6.77
N SER A 205 -19.65 -8.20 6.62
CA SER A 205 -20.22 -8.89 5.46
C SER A 205 -20.80 -10.25 5.87
N ASP A 206 -22.02 -10.52 5.42
CA ASP A 206 -22.69 -11.82 5.63
C ASP A 206 -22.21 -12.91 4.64
N GLU A 207 -21.23 -12.59 3.77
CA GLU A 207 -20.68 -13.54 2.80
C GLU A 207 -19.82 -14.61 3.48
N GLU A 208 -20.07 -15.88 3.12
CA GLU A 208 -19.24 -17.01 3.53
C GLU A 208 -17.87 -16.92 2.84
N ARG A 209 -16.80 -16.83 3.62
CA ARG A 209 -15.43 -16.63 3.14
C ARG A 209 -14.49 -17.66 3.74
N GLN A 210 -13.34 -17.83 3.08
CA GLN A 210 -12.29 -18.73 3.54
C GLN A 210 -11.34 -17.97 4.46
N PHE A 211 -11.04 -18.52 5.64
CA PHE A 211 -10.15 -17.93 6.64
C PHE A 211 -8.99 -18.87 6.96
N THR A 212 -7.84 -18.31 7.35
CA THR A 212 -6.72 -19.09 7.88
C THR A 212 -6.82 -19.19 9.40
N ASP A 213 -6.76 -20.40 9.96
CA ASP A 213 -6.70 -20.60 11.42
C ASP A 213 -5.28 -20.43 11.99
N THR A 214 -5.11 -20.61 13.31
CA THR A 214 -3.81 -20.50 13.99
C THR A 214 -2.78 -21.56 13.58
N HIS A 215 -3.21 -22.60 12.85
CA HIS A 215 -2.37 -23.69 12.36
C HIS A 215 -2.10 -23.60 10.84
N GLY A 216 -2.61 -22.55 10.18
CA GLY A 216 -2.47 -22.37 8.73
C GLY A 216 -3.49 -23.16 7.90
N VAL A 217 -4.50 -23.77 8.54
CA VAL A 217 -5.56 -24.51 7.86
C VAL A 217 -6.64 -23.54 7.40
N VAL A 218 -7.15 -23.75 6.19
CA VAL A 218 -8.21 -22.92 5.60
C VAL A 218 -9.59 -23.50 5.95
N SER A 219 -10.43 -22.74 6.66
CA SER A 219 -11.83 -23.05 6.99
C SER A 219 -12.79 -22.08 6.27
N LYS A 220 -14.08 -22.44 6.18
CA LYS A 220 -15.13 -21.52 5.69
C LYS A 220 -15.93 -20.97 6.87
N GLU A 221 -16.02 -19.65 6.97
CA GLU A 221 -16.70 -18.95 8.07
C GLU A 221 -17.42 -17.68 7.53
N GLN A 222 -18.40 -17.18 8.27
CA GLN A 222 -19.02 -15.87 8.03
C GLN A 222 -18.36 -14.84 8.95
N SER A 223 -18.13 -13.60 8.46
CA SER A 223 -17.39 -12.57 9.20
C SER A 223 -18.28 -11.62 9.99
#